data_AF-A0A3M1VRJ1-F1
#
_entry.id   AF-A0A3M1VRJ1-F1
#
_cell.length_a   1.000
_cell.length_b   1.000
_cell.length_c   1.000
_cell.angle_alpha   90.00
_cell.angle_beta   90.00
_cell.angle_gamma   90.00
#
_symmetry.space_group_name_H-M   'P 1'
#
loop_
_entity.id
_entity.type
_entity.pdbx_description
1 polymer ?
#
loop_
_entity_poly.entity_id
_entity_poly.type
_entity_poly.pdbx_seq_one_letter_code
_entity_poly.pdbx_strand_id
1 'polypeptide(L)'
;MPIRGRHRLRRPVRSRGTVAGVLWLLAAAPGRAQVSPGELSAAHADLEGIRNCVACHDVQAGSMESRCLACHEGVAWTIEQDRGFHAHLEEGKTCARCHPEHAGREFELIAWEEGDPERFDHERAGWPLEGAHATAKCRACHKPEFQVSPAFHRLRRKDPRLSWIGLERECLACHADPH
;
A
#
# COMPACT_ATOMS: atom_id res chain seq x y z
N MET A 1 -64.61 -25.94 79.40
CA MET A 1 -65.45 -25.38 78.32
C MET A 1 -64.54 -24.94 77.17
N PRO A 2 -64.92 -25.10 75.88
CA PRO A 2 -64.88 -26.41 75.22
C PRO A 2 -64.37 -26.39 73.74
N ILE A 3 -64.35 -27.57 73.13
CA ILE A 3 -64.45 -27.96 71.69
C ILE A 3 -63.37 -27.48 70.69
N ARG A 4 -62.39 -28.34 70.34
CA ARG A 4 -62.36 -29.27 69.19
C ARG A 4 -62.63 -28.61 67.82
N GLY A 5 -61.56 -28.34 67.07
CA GLY A 5 -61.58 -28.14 65.62
C GLY A 5 -60.65 -29.14 64.93
N ARG A 6 -61.23 -30.12 64.22
CA ARG A 6 -60.49 -31.06 63.35
C ARG A 6 -60.03 -30.30 62.10
N HIS A 7 -58.72 -30.18 61.87
CA HIS A 7 -58.19 -29.76 60.57
C HIS A 7 -57.35 -30.85 59.92
N ARG A 8 -57.68 -31.05 58.64
CA ARG A 8 -57.28 -32.14 57.76
C ARG A 8 -55.79 -32.07 57.45
N LEU A 9 -55.11 -33.21 57.57
CA LEU A 9 -53.75 -33.42 57.09
C LEU A 9 -53.70 -33.20 55.57
N ARG A 10 -53.13 -32.06 55.15
CA ARG A 10 -52.76 -31.80 53.76
C ARG A 10 -51.45 -32.52 53.46
N ARG A 11 -51.47 -33.45 52.51
CA ARG A 11 -50.27 -34.13 52.00
C ARG A 11 -49.34 -33.10 51.34
N PRO A 12 -48.02 -33.18 51.53
CA PRO A 12 -47.08 -32.28 50.86
C PRO A 12 -47.01 -32.66 49.37
N VAL A 13 -47.38 -31.72 48.50
CA VAL A 13 -47.06 -31.79 47.07
C VAL A 13 -45.56 -31.56 46.95
N ARG A 14 -44.83 -32.62 46.57
CA ARG A 14 -43.40 -32.60 46.32
C ARG A 14 -43.20 -31.95 44.94
N SER A 15 -42.95 -30.65 44.90
CA SER A 15 -42.59 -29.96 43.66
C SER A 15 -41.20 -30.43 43.23
N ARG A 16 -41.16 -31.19 42.12
CA ARG A 16 -39.92 -31.54 41.45
C ARG A 16 -39.41 -30.27 40.77
N GLY A 17 -38.48 -29.57 41.40
CA GLY A 17 -37.73 -28.49 40.76
C GLY A 17 -36.85 -29.07 39.66
N THR A 18 -37.28 -28.95 38.40
CA THR A 18 -36.41 -29.12 37.25
C THR A 18 -35.55 -27.87 37.11
N VAL A 19 -34.31 -27.94 37.56
CA VAL A 19 -33.28 -26.96 37.20
C VAL A 19 -32.94 -27.21 35.73
N ALA A 20 -33.62 -26.50 34.83
CA ALA A 20 -33.25 -26.46 33.43
C ALA A 20 -31.94 -25.66 33.31
N GLY A 21 -30.82 -26.37 33.24
CA GLY A 21 -29.54 -25.77 32.88
C GLY A 21 -29.64 -25.19 31.47
N VAL A 22 -29.67 -23.87 31.35
CA VAL A 22 -29.54 -23.18 30.07
C VAL A 22 -28.09 -23.36 29.61
N LEU A 23 -27.84 -24.41 28.84
CA LEU A 23 -26.59 -24.60 28.13
C LEU A 23 -26.56 -23.55 27.02
N TRP A 24 -25.90 -22.41 27.27
CA TRP A 24 -25.58 -21.44 26.23
C TRP A 24 -24.63 -22.10 25.24
N LEU A 25 -25.19 -22.67 24.17
CA LEU A 25 -24.45 -22.99 22.96
C LEU A 25 -24.01 -21.64 22.35
N LEU A 26 -22.81 -21.20 22.72
CA LEU A 26 -22.07 -20.19 21.99
C LEU A 26 -21.83 -20.75 20.58
N ALA A 27 -22.76 -20.48 19.66
CA ALA A 27 -22.51 -20.64 18.24
C ALA A 27 -21.40 -19.65 17.89
N ALA A 28 -20.16 -20.14 17.88
CA ALA A 28 -19.04 -19.41 17.31
C ALA A 28 -19.36 -19.20 15.84
N ALA A 29 -19.86 -18.00 15.51
CA ALA A 29 -19.91 -17.56 14.13
C ALA A 29 -18.49 -17.70 13.57
N PRO A 30 -18.28 -18.26 12.36
CA PRO A 30 -16.97 -18.25 11.76
C PRO A 30 -16.61 -16.78 11.50
N GLY A 31 -15.84 -16.20 12.42
CA GLY A 31 -15.24 -14.90 12.21
C GLY A 31 -14.41 -15.01 10.95
N ARG A 32 -14.75 -14.24 9.92
CA ARG A 32 -13.88 -14.06 8.77
C ARG A 32 -12.66 -13.29 9.22
N ALA A 33 -11.72 -13.99 9.85
CA ALA A 33 -10.39 -13.50 10.13
C ALA A 33 -9.61 -13.53 8.80
N GLN A 34 -9.97 -12.64 7.86
CA GLN A 34 -9.10 -12.32 6.74
C GLN A 34 -8.00 -11.39 7.28
N VAL A 35 -7.00 -11.97 7.93
CA VAL A 35 -5.88 -11.24 8.54
C VAL A 35 -4.80 -10.92 7.52
N SER A 36 -4.76 -11.62 6.37
CA SER A 36 -3.78 -11.32 5.32
C SER A 36 -4.38 -10.36 4.29
N PRO A 37 -3.79 -9.16 4.09
CA PRO A 37 -4.31 -8.15 3.15
C PRO A 37 -4.22 -8.55 1.67
N GLY A 38 -3.57 -9.68 1.37
CA GLY A 38 -3.17 -10.09 0.03
C GLY A 38 -1.66 -10.32 -0.03
N GLU A 39 -1.19 -10.99 -1.07
CA GLU A 39 0.25 -11.14 -1.34
C GLU A 39 0.86 -9.80 -1.73
N LEU A 40 2.12 -9.59 -1.35
CA LEU A 40 2.85 -8.41 -1.80
C LEU A 40 3.18 -8.52 -3.29
N SER A 41 3.45 -7.39 -3.93
CA SER A 41 3.99 -7.31 -5.28
C SER A 41 5.30 -8.10 -5.39
N ALA A 42 5.66 -8.53 -6.61
CA ALA A 42 6.93 -9.22 -6.83
C ALA A 42 8.15 -8.39 -6.39
N ALA A 43 8.06 -7.05 -6.40
CA ALA A 43 9.13 -6.16 -6.01
C ALA A 43 9.42 -6.16 -4.50
N HIS A 44 8.44 -6.53 -3.68
CA HIS A 44 8.53 -6.55 -2.21
C HIS A 44 8.26 -7.94 -1.63
N ALA A 45 8.37 -9.00 -2.44
CA ALA A 45 8.13 -10.38 -2.02
C ALA A 45 8.99 -10.80 -0.82
N ASP A 46 10.19 -10.24 -0.70
CA ASP A 46 11.13 -10.46 0.39
C ASP A 46 10.71 -9.80 1.72
N LEU A 47 9.78 -8.86 1.68
CA LEU A 47 9.19 -8.23 2.87
C LEU A 47 7.99 -8.98 3.41
N GLU A 48 7.60 -10.12 2.82
CA GLU A 48 6.50 -10.92 3.35
C GLU A 48 6.84 -11.51 4.73
N GLY A 49 5.80 -11.69 5.56
CA GLY A 49 5.92 -12.29 6.88
C GLY A 49 5.34 -11.43 7.99
N ILE A 50 4.83 -12.09 9.04
CA ILE A 50 4.05 -11.47 10.13
C ILE A 50 4.82 -10.38 10.91
N ARG A 51 6.16 -10.39 10.86
CA ARG A 51 7.02 -9.44 11.58
C ARG A 51 7.35 -8.20 10.75
N ASN A 52 7.08 -8.23 9.45
CA ASN A 52 7.52 -7.22 8.50
C ASN A 52 6.44 -6.19 8.19
N CYS A 53 5.23 -6.33 8.75
CA CYS A 53 4.14 -5.35 8.55
C CYS A 53 4.60 -3.92 8.88
N VAL A 54 5.43 -3.78 9.92
CA VAL A 54 5.99 -2.49 10.39
C VAL A 54 7.10 -1.92 9.51
N ALA A 55 7.53 -2.64 8.47
CA ALA A 55 8.45 -2.11 7.47
C ALA A 55 7.80 -0.98 6.67
N CYS A 56 6.49 -1.07 6.43
CA CYS A 56 5.71 -0.08 5.69
C CYS A 56 4.67 0.62 6.58
N HIS A 57 3.97 -0.12 7.43
CA HIS A 57 2.97 0.46 8.32
C HIS A 57 3.64 1.00 9.59
N ASP A 58 3.70 2.33 9.71
CA ASP A 58 4.14 2.89 10.98
C ASP A 58 3.09 2.65 12.07
N VAL A 59 3.56 2.13 13.20
CA VAL A 59 2.76 1.95 14.42
C VAL A 59 3.00 3.07 15.42
N GLN A 60 4.00 3.92 15.16
CA GLN A 60 4.23 5.18 15.85
C GLN A 60 3.71 6.32 14.96
N ALA A 61 3.59 7.53 15.50
CA ALA A 61 2.91 8.67 14.87
C ALA A 61 3.51 9.18 13.53
N GLY A 62 4.42 8.44 12.89
CA GLY A 62 4.88 8.71 11.53
C GLY A 62 3.92 8.18 10.46
N SER A 63 4.22 8.49 9.21
CA SER A 63 3.37 8.16 8.06
C SER A 63 3.97 7.03 7.22
N MET A 64 3.13 6.29 6.51
CA MET A 64 3.58 5.22 5.60
C MET A 64 4.50 5.77 4.49
N GLU A 65 4.26 7.01 4.06
CA GLU A 65 5.06 7.69 3.04
C GLU A 65 6.52 7.81 3.47
N SER A 66 6.77 8.16 4.73
CA SER A 66 8.13 8.24 5.28
C SER A 66 8.87 6.89 5.24
N ARG A 67 8.14 5.78 5.44
CA ARG A 67 8.68 4.42 5.38
C ARG A 67 9.03 4.03 3.95
N CYS A 68 8.19 4.38 2.99
CA CYS A 68 8.48 4.18 1.56
C CYS A 68 9.77 4.92 1.17
N LEU A 69 9.86 6.21 1.50
CA LEU A 69 10.99 7.06 1.14
C LEU A 69 12.31 6.67 1.83
N ALA A 70 12.26 6.04 3.00
CA ALA A 70 13.44 5.51 3.69
C ALA A 70 14.17 4.40 2.91
N CYS A 71 13.48 3.67 2.05
CA CYS A 71 14.10 2.73 1.12
C CYS A 71 14.19 3.28 -0.31
N HIS A 72 13.17 4.01 -0.76
CA HIS A 72 13.14 4.63 -2.09
C HIS A 72 13.90 5.97 -2.12
N GLU A 73 15.16 5.93 -1.72
CA GLU A 73 16.04 7.10 -1.56
C GLU A 73 16.20 7.91 -2.87
N GLY A 74 16.17 7.24 -4.03
CA GLY A 74 16.16 7.93 -5.33
C GLY A 74 14.91 8.80 -5.54
N VAL A 75 13.73 8.30 -5.11
CA VAL A 75 12.47 9.07 -5.18
C VAL A 75 12.48 10.19 -4.15
N ALA A 76 12.93 9.90 -2.92
CA ALA A 76 13.10 10.90 -1.87
C ALA A 76 13.99 12.07 -2.34
N TRP A 77 15.11 11.74 -2.99
CA TRP A 77 15.98 12.75 -3.58
C TRP A 77 15.27 13.57 -4.66
N THR A 78 14.50 12.95 -5.57
CA THR A 78 13.76 13.72 -6.60
C THR A 78 12.73 14.69 -6.00
N ILE A 79 12.05 14.28 -4.92
CA ILE A 79 11.11 15.14 -4.20
C ILE A 79 11.85 16.31 -3.52
N GLU A 80 12.96 16.02 -2.84
CA GLU A 80 13.79 17.04 -2.17
C GLU A 80 14.33 18.08 -3.14
N GLN A 81 14.66 17.66 -4.37
CA GLN A 81 15.18 18.55 -5.41
C GLN A 81 14.09 19.25 -6.24
N ASP A 82 12.81 19.05 -5.93
CA ASP A 82 11.68 19.58 -6.71
C ASP A 82 11.71 19.14 -8.19
N ARG A 83 11.95 17.83 -8.42
CA ARG A 83 12.14 17.25 -9.76
C ARG A 83 11.20 16.09 -10.04
N GLY A 84 10.67 16.05 -11.27
CA GLY A 84 9.88 14.94 -11.77
C GLY A 84 8.48 14.86 -11.16
N PHE A 85 7.72 13.83 -11.54
CA PHE A 85 6.30 13.74 -11.19
C PHE A 85 6.03 13.66 -9.68
N HIS A 86 6.87 12.94 -8.93
CA HIS A 86 6.67 12.75 -7.48
C HIS A 86 6.80 14.05 -6.67
N ALA A 87 7.58 15.03 -7.15
CA ALA A 87 7.71 16.33 -6.50
C ALA A 87 6.46 17.21 -6.67
N HIS A 88 5.70 16.99 -7.76
CA HIS A 88 4.56 17.81 -8.17
C HIS A 88 3.22 17.08 -7.96
N LEU A 89 3.16 16.15 -7.00
CA LEU A 89 1.92 15.44 -6.69
C LEU A 89 0.88 16.41 -6.12
N GLU A 90 -0.38 16.21 -6.53
CA GLU A 90 -1.51 16.92 -5.95
C GLU A 90 -1.61 16.69 -4.44
N GLU A 91 -2.06 17.71 -3.71
CA GLU A 91 -2.20 17.65 -2.26
C GLU A 91 -3.09 16.46 -1.84
N GLY A 92 -2.61 15.70 -0.85
CA GLY A 92 -3.33 14.54 -0.32
C GLY A 92 -3.16 13.25 -1.12
N LYS A 93 -2.44 13.24 -2.25
CA LYS A 93 -2.06 11.98 -2.93
C LYS A 93 -1.01 11.23 -2.11
N THR A 94 -1.30 9.97 -1.78
CA THR A 94 -0.39 9.06 -1.08
C THR A 94 0.31 8.13 -2.06
N CYS A 95 1.45 7.54 -1.66
CA CYS A 95 2.17 6.58 -2.49
C CYS A 95 1.28 5.42 -2.93
N ALA A 96 0.48 4.88 -2.01
CA ALA A 96 -0.37 3.71 -2.23
C ALA A 96 -1.49 3.94 -3.27
N ARG A 97 -1.81 5.20 -3.60
CA ARG A 97 -2.82 5.52 -4.62
C ARG A 97 -2.38 5.08 -6.02
N CYS A 98 -1.10 5.27 -6.33
CA CYS A 98 -0.50 4.87 -7.61
C CYS A 98 0.42 3.65 -7.47
N HIS A 99 0.86 3.34 -6.26
CA HIS A 99 1.66 2.15 -5.95
C HIS A 99 0.94 1.23 -4.96
N PRO A 100 -0.19 0.62 -5.37
CA PRO A 100 -0.96 -0.21 -4.46
C PRO A 100 -0.21 -1.50 -4.17
N GLU A 101 0.19 -1.63 -2.91
CA GLU A 101 0.74 -2.87 -2.37
C GLU A 101 -0.39 -3.79 -1.91
N HIS A 102 -0.10 -5.07 -1.70
CA HIS A 102 -1.08 -6.14 -1.43
C HIS A 102 -2.05 -6.44 -2.59
N ALA A 103 -1.76 -5.95 -3.79
CA ALA A 103 -2.58 -6.19 -4.98
C ALA A 103 -2.29 -7.55 -5.67
N GLY A 104 -1.44 -8.39 -5.06
CA GLY A 104 -1.03 -9.69 -5.59
C GLY A 104 0.33 -9.65 -6.28
N ARG A 105 0.95 -10.83 -6.41
CA ARG A 105 2.32 -10.97 -6.91
C ARG A 105 2.52 -10.41 -8.32
N GLU A 106 1.52 -10.60 -9.17
CA GLU A 106 1.56 -10.27 -10.60
C GLU A 106 1.15 -8.83 -10.89
N PHE A 107 0.71 -8.08 -9.88
CA PHE A 107 0.29 -6.70 -10.09
C PHE A 107 1.49 -5.81 -10.43
N GLU A 108 1.37 -5.04 -11.52
CA GLU A 108 2.34 -4.01 -11.85
C GLU A 108 2.20 -2.86 -10.86
N LEU A 109 3.18 -2.71 -9.97
CA LEU A 109 3.16 -1.75 -8.86
C LEU A 109 3.00 -0.28 -9.28
N ILE A 110 2.89 0.07 -10.56
CA ILE A 110 2.58 1.43 -11.01
C ILE A 110 1.19 1.41 -11.65
N ALA A 111 0.19 1.86 -10.89
CA ALA A 111 -1.14 2.18 -11.37
C ALA A 111 -1.13 3.59 -11.97
N TRP A 112 -1.12 3.65 -13.31
CA TRP A 112 -1.24 4.90 -14.06
C TRP A 112 -2.68 5.42 -13.97
N GLU A 113 -2.87 6.69 -13.62
CA GLU A 113 -4.20 7.28 -13.45
C GLU A 113 -5.00 7.26 -14.76
N GLU A 114 -4.31 7.43 -15.88
CA GLU A 114 -4.86 7.37 -17.23
C GLU A 114 -5.03 5.93 -17.74
N GLY A 115 -4.62 4.94 -16.94
CA GLY A 115 -4.65 3.50 -17.24
C GLY A 115 -3.56 3.03 -18.21
N ASP A 116 -2.78 3.95 -18.78
CA ASP A 116 -1.78 3.67 -19.81
C ASP A 116 -0.59 4.63 -19.67
N PRO A 117 0.65 4.13 -19.51
CA PRO A 117 1.85 4.98 -19.47
C PRO A 117 2.07 5.80 -20.74
N GLU A 118 1.57 5.36 -21.91
CA GLU A 118 1.68 6.15 -23.16
C GLU A 118 0.86 7.44 -23.12
N ARG A 119 -0.07 7.57 -22.17
CA ARG A 119 -0.90 8.78 -21.97
C ARG A 119 -0.36 9.73 -20.91
N PHE A 120 0.81 9.43 -20.34
CA PHE A 120 1.41 10.25 -19.31
C PHE A 120 1.82 11.64 -19.84
N ASP A 121 1.29 12.68 -19.20
CA ASP A 121 1.60 14.06 -19.51
C ASP A 121 2.88 14.53 -18.79
N HIS A 122 3.91 14.85 -19.57
CA HIS A 122 5.22 15.27 -19.07
C HIS A 122 5.24 16.71 -18.49
N GLU A 123 4.21 17.53 -18.74
CA GLU A 123 4.05 18.80 -18.02
C GLU A 123 3.96 18.56 -16.51
N ARG A 124 3.29 17.48 -16.10
CA ARG A 124 3.16 17.07 -14.69
C ARG A 124 4.49 16.67 -14.05
N ALA A 125 5.50 16.35 -14.86
CA ALA A 125 6.86 16.06 -14.39
C ALA A 125 7.78 17.29 -14.40
N GLY A 126 7.29 18.46 -14.81
CA GLY A 126 8.07 19.68 -14.93
C GLY A 126 9.03 19.69 -16.13
N TRP A 127 8.76 18.87 -17.16
CA TRP A 127 9.55 18.83 -18.39
C TRP A 127 8.68 18.56 -19.63
N PRO A 128 7.97 19.58 -20.14
CA PRO A 128 7.13 19.44 -21.33
C PRO A 128 7.96 18.93 -22.53
N LEU A 129 7.43 17.95 -23.25
CA LEU A 129 8.09 17.42 -24.44
C LEU A 129 7.71 18.24 -25.68
N GLU A 130 8.71 18.85 -26.31
CA GLU A 130 8.52 19.74 -27.45
C GLU A 130 9.36 19.33 -28.66
N GLY A 131 8.99 19.83 -29.85
CA GLY A 131 9.73 19.60 -31.09
C GLY A 131 9.91 18.10 -31.39
N ALA A 132 11.15 17.69 -31.67
CA ALA A 132 11.48 16.29 -31.95
C ALA A 132 11.18 15.35 -30.76
N HIS A 133 11.22 15.84 -29.52
CA HIS A 133 10.95 15.04 -28.32
C HIS A 133 9.46 14.76 -28.11
N ALA A 134 8.56 15.58 -28.67
CA ALA A 134 7.11 15.45 -28.50
C ALA A 134 6.54 14.12 -29.04
N THR A 135 7.25 13.46 -29.95
CA THR A 135 6.84 12.17 -30.55
C THR A 135 7.71 11.00 -30.10
N ALA A 136 8.67 11.24 -29.21
CA ALA A 136 9.57 10.22 -28.73
C ALA A 136 8.82 9.19 -27.88
N LYS A 137 9.12 7.90 -28.11
CA LYS A 137 8.63 6.83 -27.23
C LYS A 137 9.32 6.91 -25.88
N CYS A 138 8.63 6.50 -24.81
CA CYS A 138 9.11 6.61 -23.43
C CYS A 138 10.54 6.06 -23.24
N ARG A 139 10.83 4.93 -23.89
CA ARG A 139 12.14 4.23 -23.82
C ARG A 139 13.24 4.84 -24.69
N ALA A 140 12.94 5.86 -25.50
CA ALA A 140 13.97 6.64 -26.17
C ALA A 140 14.82 7.44 -25.16
N CYS A 141 14.16 7.94 -24.10
CA CYS A 141 14.81 8.70 -23.02
C CYS A 141 15.00 7.86 -21.75
N HIS A 142 13.97 7.12 -21.30
CA HIS A 142 14.01 6.34 -20.06
C HIS A 142 14.74 5.01 -20.23
N LYS A 143 16.06 5.10 -20.48
CA LYS A 143 17.00 3.98 -20.61
C LYS A 143 18.20 4.17 -19.69
N PRO A 144 18.83 3.08 -19.22
CA PRO A 144 19.88 3.17 -18.19
C PRO A 144 21.06 4.07 -18.55
N GLU A 145 21.45 4.14 -19.81
CA GLU A 145 22.57 4.97 -20.28
C GLU A 145 22.36 6.48 -20.09
N PHE A 146 21.12 6.94 -19.95
CA PHE A 146 20.78 8.35 -19.69
C PHE A 146 20.37 8.62 -18.24
N GLN A 147 20.35 7.58 -17.39
CA GLN A 147 20.07 7.72 -15.97
C GLN A 147 21.36 8.09 -15.23
N VAL A 148 21.73 9.36 -15.26
CA VAL A 148 23.01 9.86 -14.73
C VAL A 148 22.88 10.73 -13.48
N SER A 149 21.65 11.08 -13.08
CA SER A 149 21.43 11.93 -11.90
C SER A 149 21.75 11.20 -10.60
N PRO A 150 21.99 11.93 -9.49
CA PRO A 150 22.18 11.31 -8.19
C PRO A 150 21.01 10.42 -7.74
N ALA A 151 19.78 10.62 -8.25
CA ALA A 151 18.65 9.73 -7.97
C ALA A 151 18.91 8.29 -8.44
N PHE A 152 19.58 8.13 -9.59
CA PHE A 152 19.87 6.83 -10.19
C PHE A 152 20.75 5.97 -9.28
N HIS A 153 21.78 6.57 -8.70
CA HIS A 153 22.70 5.89 -7.78
C HIS A 153 22.06 5.48 -6.45
N ARG A 154 20.84 5.93 -6.17
CA ARG A 154 20.05 5.63 -4.96
C ARG A 154 18.87 4.70 -5.24
N LEU A 155 18.80 4.10 -6.43
CA LEU A 155 17.79 3.12 -6.75
C LEU A 155 18.02 1.82 -5.97
N ARG A 156 16.99 1.37 -5.24
CA ARG A 156 16.93 -0.01 -4.70
C ARG A 156 16.56 -1.04 -5.76
N ARG A 157 15.95 -0.60 -6.87
CA ARG A 157 15.47 -1.48 -7.94
C ARG A 157 16.66 -2.12 -8.67
N LYS A 158 16.64 -3.46 -8.77
CA LYS A 158 17.74 -4.23 -9.36
C LYS A 158 17.89 -4.05 -10.86
N ASP A 159 16.78 -3.92 -11.59
CA ASP A 159 16.81 -3.62 -13.03
C ASP A 159 16.55 -2.13 -13.29
N PRO A 160 17.59 -1.34 -13.64
CA PRO A 160 17.44 0.09 -13.92
C PRO A 160 16.57 0.38 -15.15
N ARG A 161 16.39 -0.58 -16.07
CA ARG A 161 15.50 -0.42 -17.23
C ARG A 161 14.05 -0.22 -16.80
N LEU A 162 13.68 -0.67 -15.62
CA LEU A 162 12.33 -0.52 -15.09
C LEU A 162 12.16 0.78 -14.26
N SER A 163 13.21 1.60 -14.14
CA SER A 163 13.15 2.93 -13.52
C SER A 163 12.71 4.01 -14.51
N TRP A 164 11.97 5.00 -14.01
CA TRP A 164 11.55 6.21 -14.73
C TRP A 164 12.28 7.46 -14.25
N ILE A 165 13.03 7.37 -13.16
CA ILE A 165 13.83 8.49 -12.61
C ILE A 165 15.30 8.33 -12.98
N GLY A 166 16.08 9.38 -12.80
CA GLY A 166 17.52 9.37 -13.02
C GLY A 166 18.01 10.24 -14.17
N LEU A 167 17.11 10.82 -14.96
CA LEU A 167 17.50 11.65 -16.11
C LEU A 167 17.86 13.08 -15.68
N GLU A 168 18.71 13.70 -16.49
CA GLU A 168 19.05 15.12 -16.45
C GLU A 168 18.42 15.85 -17.66
N ARG A 169 18.17 17.16 -17.55
CA ARG A 169 17.46 17.95 -18.59
C ARG A 169 18.40 18.64 -19.56
N GLU A 170 19.67 18.70 -19.21
CA GLU A 170 20.74 19.27 -20.01
C GLU A 170 20.92 18.42 -21.28
N CYS A 171 20.97 19.07 -22.44
CA CYS A 171 21.07 18.38 -23.73
C CYS A 171 22.25 17.40 -23.78
N LEU A 172 23.37 17.78 -23.15
CA LEU A 172 24.60 16.99 -23.07
C LEU A 172 24.47 15.70 -22.25
N ALA A 173 23.42 15.57 -21.43
CA ALA A 173 23.13 14.33 -20.72
C ALA A 173 22.69 13.19 -21.67
N CYS A 174 22.19 13.53 -22.86
CA CYS A 174 21.72 12.56 -23.86
C CYS A 174 22.42 12.68 -25.23
N HIS A 175 22.98 13.84 -25.55
CA HIS A 175 23.59 14.14 -26.85
C HIS A 175 25.07 14.50 -26.71
N ALA A 176 25.93 13.92 -27.55
CA ALA A 176 27.35 14.27 -27.58
C ALA A 176 27.61 15.66 -28.20
N ASP A 177 26.78 16.07 -29.16
CA ASP A 177 26.79 17.40 -29.77
C ASP A 177 25.35 17.82 -30.08
N PRO A 178 24.76 18.73 -29.28
CA PRO A 178 23.35 19.11 -29.38
C PRO A 178 23.08 20.30 -30.32
N HIS A 179 24.10 20.83 -31.02
CA HIS A 179 24.01 22.05 -31.83
C HIS A 179 23.45 21.84 -33.24
#